data_AF-A0A3D3G1N8-F1
#
_entry.id   AF-A0A3D3G1N8-F1
#
_cell.length_a   1.000
_cell.length_b   1.000
_cell.length_c   1.000
_cell.angle_alpha   90.00
_cell.angle_beta   90.00
_cell.angle_gamma   90.00
#
_symmetry.space_group_name_H-M   'P 1'
#
loop_
_entity.id
_entity.type
_entity.pdbx_description
1 polymer ?
#
loop_
_entity_poly.entity_id
_entity_poly.type
_entity_poly.pdbx_seq_one_letter_code
_entity_poly.pdbx_strand_id
1 'polypeptide(L)'
;MKIRRVPIALRLFLTVLFTTLFITTLSLGVLHWTMQKNFAKYVADVEMQKLDLLISNLAGVYGLYQDWGNAIQAQILQIEGEAAPDDYDRLSRWWLRRQYDIALQQRYFQENSKMNLSPQFPANEQL
;
A
#
# COMPACT_ATOMS: atom_id res chain seq x y z
N MET A 1 -43.15 -5.34 49.16
CA MET A 1 -42.57 -5.35 47.79
C MET A 1 -43.59 -4.79 46.80
N LYS A 2 -43.36 -3.62 46.18
CA LYS A 2 -44.24 -3.06 45.13
C LYS A 2 -43.80 -3.57 43.76
N ILE A 3 -44.57 -4.47 43.17
CA ILE A 3 -44.37 -4.98 41.81
C ILE A 3 -44.75 -3.86 40.84
N ARG A 4 -43.74 -3.15 40.29
CA ARG A 4 -43.95 -2.16 39.23
C ARG A 4 -44.45 -2.89 37.98
N ARG A 5 -45.73 -2.72 37.64
CA ARG A 5 -46.30 -3.24 36.40
C ARG A 5 -45.74 -2.41 35.24
N VAL A 6 -44.80 -2.99 34.50
CA VAL A 6 -44.22 -2.37 33.30
C VAL A 6 -45.23 -2.54 32.16
N PRO A 7 -45.69 -1.45 31.52
CA PRO A 7 -46.61 -1.54 30.40
C PRO A 7 -45.96 -2.28 29.21
N ILE A 8 -46.76 -3.05 28.48
CA ILE A 8 -46.30 -3.94 27.40
C ILE A 8 -45.53 -3.17 26.31
N ALA A 9 -45.99 -1.98 25.95
CA ALA A 9 -45.31 -1.12 24.97
C ALA A 9 -43.89 -0.73 25.41
N LEU A 10 -43.67 -0.46 26.71
CA LEU A 10 -42.35 -0.10 27.23
C LEU A 10 -41.37 -1.28 27.18
N ARG A 11 -41.86 -2.51 27.40
CA ARG A 11 -41.04 -3.72 27.26
C ARG A 11 -40.62 -3.92 25.81
N LEU A 12 -41.56 -3.81 24.88
CA LEU A 12 -41.28 -3.94 23.44
C LEU A 12 -40.30 -2.87 22.96
N PHE A 13 -40.53 -1.61 23.33
CA PHE A 13 -39.63 -0.50 23.03
C PHE A 13 -38.23 -0.75 23.58
N LEU A 14 -38.11 -1.15 24.84
CA LEU A 14 -36.82 -1.48 25.46
C LEU A 14 -36.13 -2.65 24.76
N THR A 15 -36.84 -3.71 24.41
CA THR A 15 -36.23 -4.87 23.74
C THR A 15 -35.70 -4.51 22.36
N VAL A 16 -36.46 -3.72 21.58
CA VAL A 16 -36.05 -3.28 20.24
C VAL A 16 -34.91 -2.28 20.31
N LEU A 17 -34.97 -1.33 21.26
CA LEU A 17 -33.90 -0.37 21.49
C LEU A 17 -32.59 -1.07 21.90
N PHE A 18 -32.65 -2.02 22.83
CA PHE A 18 -31.46 -2.76 23.24
C PHE A 18 -30.91 -3.64 22.12
N THR A 19 -31.76 -4.36 21.39
CA THR A 19 -31.29 -5.22 20.28
C THR A 19 -30.66 -4.41 19.16
N THR A 20 -31.28 -3.32 18.74
CA THR A 20 -30.70 -2.43 17.72
C THR A 20 -29.37 -1.84 18.19
N LEU A 21 -29.32 -1.29 19.41
CA LEU A 21 -28.09 -0.72 19.96
C LEU A 21 -26.98 -1.77 20.11
N PHE A 22 -27.32 -2.99 20.52
CA PHE A 22 -26.38 -4.09 20.66
C PHE A 22 -25.83 -4.56 19.30
N ILE A 23 -26.70 -4.74 18.31
CA ILE A 23 -26.30 -5.12 16.93
C ILE A 23 -25.40 -4.03 16.35
N THR A 24 -25.78 -2.76 16.46
CA THR A 24 -24.97 -1.63 15.98
C THR A 24 -23.61 -1.59 16.69
N THR A 25 -23.57 -1.76 18.02
CA THR A 25 -22.32 -1.73 18.80
C THR A 25 -21.39 -2.88 18.43
N LEU A 26 -21.91 -4.10 18.29
CA LEU A 26 -21.12 -5.25 17.84
C LEU A 26 -20.63 -5.09 16.41
N SER A 27 -21.48 -4.56 15.51
CA SER A 27 -21.11 -4.28 14.12
C SER A 27 -19.96 -3.27 14.04
N LEU A 28 -20.06 -2.15 14.76
CA LEU A 28 -18.98 -1.15 14.85
C LEU A 28 -17.73 -1.73 15.52
N GLY A 29 -17.88 -2.56 16.56
CA GLY A 29 -16.77 -3.21 17.24
C GLY A 29 -15.98 -4.16 16.33
N VAL A 30 -16.69 -5.00 15.58
CA VAL A 30 -16.09 -5.90 14.58
C VAL A 30 -15.45 -5.09 13.44
N LEU A 31 -16.09 -4.00 13.00
CA LEU A 31 -15.56 -3.10 11.97
C LEU A 31 -14.29 -2.37 12.43
N HIS A 32 -14.24 -1.93 13.69
CA HIS A 32 -13.05 -1.31 14.27
C HIS A 32 -11.93 -2.34 14.47
N TRP A 33 -12.27 -3.54 14.94
CA TRP A 33 -11.32 -4.64 15.12
C TRP A 33 -10.73 -5.14 13.81
N THR A 34 -11.56 -5.30 12.77
CA THR A 34 -11.11 -5.67 11.42
C THR A 34 -10.25 -4.58 10.82
N MET A 35 -10.61 -3.29 10.98
CA MET A 35 -9.74 -2.20 10.54
C MET A 35 -8.40 -2.19 11.29
N GLN A 36 -8.36 -2.29 12.62
CA GLN A 36 -7.09 -2.30 13.35
C GLN A 36 -6.18 -3.47 12.95
N LYS A 37 -6.73 -4.68 12.79
CA LYS A 37 -5.94 -5.84 12.34
C LYS A 37 -5.51 -5.74 10.88
N ASN A 38 -6.37 -5.20 10.02
CA ASN A 38 -6.07 -5.06 8.60
C ASN A 38 -5.22 -3.82 8.31
N PHE A 39 -5.15 -2.81 9.18
CA PHE A 39 -4.28 -1.64 9.00
C PHE A 39 -2.81 -2.02 9.17
N ALA A 40 -2.45 -2.85 10.15
CA ALA A 40 -1.07 -3.31 10.29
C ALA A 40 -0.62 -4.11 9.06
N LYS A 41 -1.51 -4.94 8.49
CA LYS A 41 -1.23 -5.72 7.29
C LYS A 41 -1.28 -4.88 6.01
N TYR A 42 -2.23 -3.96 5.88
CA TYR A 42 -2.36 -3.07 4.73
C TYR A 42 -1.24 -2.04 4.68
N VAL A 43 -0.86 -1.42 5.80
CA VAL A 43 0.27 -0.47 5.86
C VAL A 43 1.59 -1.20 5.68
N ALA A 44 1.78 -2.40 6.27
CA ALA A 44 2.99 -3.19 6.01
C ALA A 44 3.07 -3.69 4.55
N ASP A 45 1.99 -4.17 3.95
CA ASP A 45 2.01 -4.61 2.54
C ASP A 45 2.09 -3.42 1.56
N VAL A 46 1.46 -2.27 1.85
CA VAL A 46 1.38 -1.11 0.94
C VAL A 46 2.56 -0.14 1.10
N GLU A 47 3.11 0.05 2.30
CA GLU A 47 4.23 0.97 2.53
C GLU A 47 5.59 0.30 2.44
N MET A 48 5.72 -0.92 2.93
CA MET A 48 7.01 -1.62 2.96
C MET A 48 7.40 -2.15 1.56
N GLN A 49 6.42 -2.36 0.66
CA GLN A 49 6.69 -2.65 -0.77
C GLN A 49 7.13 -1.42 -1.59
N LYS A 50 7.00 -0.18 -1.09
CA LYS A 50 7.35 1.01 -1.90
C LYS A 50 8.84 1.09 -2.21
N LEU A 51 9.68 0.53 -1.35
CA LEU A 51 11.13 0.53 -1.50
C LEU A 51 11.65 -0.78 -2.10
N ASP A 52 10.83 -1.80 -2.27
CA ASP A 52 11.28 -3.11 -2.73
C ASP A 52 11.83 -3.05 -4.16
N LEU A 53 11.12 -2.36 -5.06
CA LEU A 53 11.59 -2.11 -6.43
C LEU A 53 12.86 -1.23 -6.44
N LEU A 54 12.95 -0.26 -5.54
CA LEU A 54 14.14 0.59 -5.43
C LEU A 54 15.35 -0.25 -4.98
N ILE A 55 15.19 -1.03 -3.93
CA ILE A 55 16.23 -1.91 -3.38
C ILE A 55 16.64 -2.94 -4.42
N SER A 56 15.68 -3.53 -5.14
CA SER A 56 15.94 -4.50 -6.22
C SER A 56 16.74 -3.88 -7.37
N ASN A 57 16.36 -2.67 -7.83
CA ASN A 57 17.10 -1.94 -8.86
C ASN A 57 18.52 -1.59 -8.38
N LEU A 58 18.67 -1.07 -7.16
CA LEU A 58 19.98 -0.76 -6.58
C LEU A 58 20.84 -2.01 -6.41
N ALA A 59 20.26 -3.12 -5.96
CA ALA A 59 20.94 -4.40 -5.82
C ALA A 59 21.40 -4.95 -7.17
N GLY A 60 20.62 -4.80 -8.24
CA GLY A 60 21.02 -5.16 -9.60
C GLY A 60 22.21 -4.33 -10.10
N VAL A 61 22.18 -3.02 -9.83
CA VAL A 61 23.28 -2.11 -10.19
C VAL A 61 24.55 -2.44 -9.40
N TYR A 62 24.44 -2.63 -8.09
CA TYR A 62 25.57 -3.05 -7.26
C TYR A 62 26.08 -4.43 -7.65
N GLY A 63 25.20 -5.37 -8.00
CA GLY A 63 25.58 -6.70 -8.46
C GLY A 63 26.49 -6.66 -9.69
N LEU A 64 26.25 -5.74 -10.61
CA LEU A 64 27.01 -5.60 -11.86
C LEU A 64 28.37 -4.94 -11.66
N TYR A 65 28.44 -3.90 -10.83
CA TYR A 65 29.63 -3.07 -10.68
C TYR A 65 30.45 -3.35 -9.41
N GLN A 66 29.85 -4.02 -8.41
CA GLN A 66 30.40 -4.33 -7.07
C GLN A 66 30.96 -3.12 -6.29
N ASP A 67 30.80 -1.92 -6.84
CA ASP A 67 31.30 -0.65 -6.31
C ASP A 67 30.31 0.46 -6.71
N TRP A 68 29.78 1.16 -5.71
CA TRP A 68 28.87 2.29 -5.91
C TRP A 68 29.54 3.44 -6.67
N GLY A 69 30.85 3.64 -6.46
CA GLY A 69 31.70 4.60 -7.15
C GLY A 69 31.54 4.50 -8.67
N ASN A 70 31.94 3.33 -9.17
CA ASN A 70 31.94 2.99 -10.59
C ASN A 70 30.53 2.84 -11.16
N ALA A 71 29.57 2.31 -10.39
CA ALA A 71 28.21 2.12 -10.83
C ALA A 71 27.48 3.44 -11.13
N ILE A 72 27.60 4.39 -10.20
CA ILE A 72 26.99 5.72 -10.28
C ILE A 72 27.67 6.49 -11.42
N GLN A 73 29.00 6.46 -11.48
CA GLN A 73 29.75 7.14 -12.52
C GLN A 73 29.43 6.58 -13.93
N ALA A 74 29.36 5.26 -14.11
CA ALA A 74 29.02 4.64 -15.39
C ALA A 74 27.62 5.02 -15.88
N GLN A 75 26.64 5.11 -14.97
CA GLN A 75 25.28 5.53 -15.33
C GLN A 75 25.15 7.03 -15.58
N ILE A 76 25.85 7.87 -14.81
CA ILE A 76 25.87 9.32 -15.05
C ILE A 76 26.58 9.64 -16.37
N LEU A 77 27.70 8.98 -16.67
CA LEU A 77 28.42 9.13 -17.93
C LEU A 77 27.55 8.80 -19.15
N GLN A 78 26.63 7.85 -19.03
CA GLN A 78 25.68 7.51 -20.10
C GLN A 78 24.59 8.56 -20.32
N ILE A 79 24.29 9.39 -19.30
CA ILE A 79 23.14 10.31 -19.32
C ILE A 79 23.57 11.77 -19.53
N GLU A 80 24.65 12.21 -18.89
CA GLU A 80 25.02 13.64 -18.80
C GLU A 80 26.32 14.00 -19.54
N GLY A 81 27.20 13.04 -19.85
CA GLY A 81 28.43 13.29 -20.61
C GLY A 81 29.46 14.14 -19.84
N GLU A 82 30.48 13.47 -19.29
CA GLU A 82 31.59 14.02 -18.47
C GLU A 82 31.20 14.94 -17.31
N ALA A 83 31.10 14.32 -16.12
CA ALA A 83 31.06 15.03 -14.85
C ALA A 83 32.48 15.29 -14.30
N ALA A 84 32.74 16.52 -13.85
CA ALA A 84 33.96 16.84 -13.12
C ALA A 84 33.98 16.12 -11.75
N PRO A 85 35.16 15.68 -11.24
CA PRO A 85 35.26 14.91 -9.99
C PRO A 85 34.67 15.62 -8.76
N ASP A 86 34.69 16.96 -8.74
CA ASP A 86 34.21 17.77 -7.62
C ASP A 86 32.68 17.81 -7.49
N ASP A 87 31.94 17.41 -8.53
CA ASP A 87 30.47 17.36 -8.50
C ASP A 87 29.91 15.98 -8.11
N TYR A 88 30.77 15.01 -7.79
CA TYR A 88 30.37 13.63 -7.52
C TYR A 88 29.32 13.50 -6.40
N ASP A 89 29.43 14.29 -5.32
CA ASP A 89 28.47 14.31 -4.23
C ASP A 89 27.09 14.83 -4.65
N ARG A 90 27.05 15.80 -5.57
CA ARG A 90 25.79 16.35 -6.07
C ARG A 90 25.14 15.38 -7.05
N LEU A 91 25.95 14.77 -7.90
CA LEU A 91 25.50 13.82 -8.91
C LEU A 91 25.04 12.49 -8.31
N SER A 92 25.70 11.99 -7.27
CA SER A 92 25.25 10.79 -6.54
C SER A 92 23.89 11.01 -5.86
N ARG A 93 23.67 12.18 -5.26
CA ARG A 93 22.35 12.56 -4.70
C ARG A 93 21.28 12.69 -5.78
N TRP A 94 21.61 13.33 -6.89
CA TRP A 94 20.70 13.42 -8.04
C TRP A 94 20.38 12.04 -8.62
N TRP A 95 21.37 11.18 -8.77
CA TRP A 95 21.22 9.83 -9.30
C TRP A 95 20.33 8.98 -8.38
N LEU A 96 20.53 9.04 -7.06
CA LEU A 96 19.70 8.31 -6.11
C LEU A 96 18.25 8.80 -6.14
N ARG A 97 18.04 10.11 -6.23
CA ARG A 97 16.72 10.72 -6.45
C ARG A 97 16.07 10.18 -7.73
N ARG A 98 16.84 10.10 -8.81
CA ARG A 98 16.39 9.57 -10.10
C ARG A 98 15.99 8.10 -10.02
N GLN A 99 16.77 7.25 -9.33
CA GLN A 99 16.42 5.85 -9.11
C GLN A 99 15.14 5.69 -8.29
N TYR A 100 14.94 6.55 -7.29
CA TYR A 100 13.70 6.62 -6.52
C TYR A 100 12.49 6.94 -7.41
N ASP A 101 12.61 7.95 -8.28
CA ASP A 101 11.54 8.33 -9.20
C ASP A 101 11.20 7.20 -10.20
N ILE A 102 12.21 6.48 -10.71
CA ILE A 102 12.03 5.34 -11.61
C ILE A 102 11.29 4.20 -10.89
N ALA A 103 11.69 3.87 -9.66
CA ALA A 103 11.03 2.82 -8.87
C ALA A 103 9.55 3.15 -8.59
N LEU A 104 9.25 4.43 -8.31
CA LEU A 104 7.88 4.92 -8.14
C LEU A 104 7.06 4.74 -9.42
N GLN A 105 7.64 5.08 -10.56
CA GLN A 105 6.98 4.94 -11.87
C GLN A 105 6.74 3.46 -12.24
N GLN A 106 7.71 2.58 -11.99
CA GLN A 106 7.58 1.14 -12.20
C GLN A 106 6.44 0.55 -11.35
N ARG A 107 6.32 0.96 -10.08
CA ARG A 107 5.22 0.57 -9.20
C ARG A 107 3.87 0.99 -9.78
N TYR A 108 3.75 2.25 -10.20
CA TYR A 108 2.54 2.78 -10.82
C TYR A 108 2.14 1.97 -12.07
N PHE A 109 3.09 1.61 -12.92
CA PHE A 109 2.82 0.74 -14.07
C PHE A 109 2.38 -0.67 -13.68
N GLN A 110 2.99 -1.29 -12.66
CA GLN A 110 2.60 -2.62 -12.19
C GLN A 110 1.19 -2.62 -11.59
N GLU A 111 0.84 -1.59 -10.81
CA GLU A 111 -0.50 -1.45 -10.22
C GLU A 111 -1.57 -1.27 -11.31
N ASN A 112 -1.32 -0.38 -12.29
CA ASN A 112 -2.26 -0.17 -13.40
C ASN A 112 -2.36 -1.36 -14.36
N SER A 113 -1.25 -2.07 -14.59
CA SER A 113 -1.26 -3.31 -15.39
C SER A 113 -2.08 -4.40 -14.71
N LYS A 114 -1.97 -4.55 -13.38
CA LYS A 114 -2.77 -5.51 -12.61
C LYS A 114 -4.26 -5.16 -12.62
N MET A 115 -4.63 -3.88 -12.57
CA MET A 115 -6.02 -3.44 -12.69
C MET A 115 -6.61 -3.70 -14.10
N ASN A 116 -5.81 -3.53 -15.16
CA ASN A 116 -6.23 -3.81 -16.54
C ASN A 116 -6.34 -5.31 -16.87
N LEU A 117 -5.76 -6.19 -16.05
CA LEU A 117 -5.84 -7.66 -16.20
C LEU A 117 -7.00 -8.29 -15.41
N SER A 118 -7.92 -7.48 -14.85
CA SER A 118 -9.20 -7.96 -14.33
C SER A 118 -9.91 -8.76 -15.44
N PRO A 119 -10.14 -10.06 -15.28
CA PRO A 119 -10.66 -10.89 -16.36
C PRO A 119 -12.06 -10.41 -16.71
N GLN A 120 -12.18 -9.84 -17.91
CA GLN A 120 -13.47 -9.80 -18.59
C GLN A 120 -13.82 -11.25 -18.91
N PHE A 121 -14.53 -11.90 -17.98
CA PHE A 121 -15.20 -13.16 -18.26
C PHE A 121 -16.09 -12.92 -19.49
N PRO A 122 -15.86 -13.57 -20.65
CA PRO A 122 -16.91 -13.66 -21.64
C PRO A 122 -18.02 -14.45 -20.97
N ALA A 123 -19.07 -13.72 -20.61
CA ALA A 123 -20.27 -14.31 -20.11
C ALA A 123 -20.81 -15.23 -21.23
N ASN A 124 -21.05 -16.49 -20.84
CA ASN A 124 -21.95 -17.47 -21.44
C ASN A 124 -21.61 -18.05 -22.84
N GLU A 125 -21.19 -19.32 -22.80
CA GLU A 125 -21.71 -20.39 -23.67
C GLU A 125 -23.25 -20.34 -23.77
N GLN A 126 -23.79 -20.89 -24.87
CA GLN A 126 -25.19 -21.26 -25.19
C GLN A 126 -25.91 -20.39 -26.24
N LEU A 127 -25.71 -20.72 -27.52
CA LEU A 127 -26.69 -21.35 -28.43
C LEU A 127 -26.17 -21.35 -29.87
#